data_AF-A0A428YVT9-F1
#
_entry.id   AF-A0A428YVT9-F1
#
_cell.length_a   1.000
_cell.length_b   1.000
_cell.length_c   1.000
_cell.angle_alpha   90.00
_cell.angle_beta   90.00
_cell.angle_gamma   90.00
#
_symmetry.space_group_name_H-M   'P 1'
#
loop_
_entity.id
_entity.type
_entity.pdbx_description
1 polymer ?
#
loop_
_entity_poly.entity_id
_entity_poly.type
_entity_poly.pdbx_seq_one_letter_code
_entity_poly.pdbx_strand_id
1 'polypeptide(L)'
;MIDDLEARALAAIAHHERRYGVAAPDRLRAFYRDDPLRYHRRWARQALPLYGNEHFQLALTPPTWLDKDDDAINGPGGEWADAGYHLPIFISAQSLWVVVDLRTPEARVGWYEEESFRDGVVATGLSLDAFLAGLATQPPAGEEASAMGDDEDDDTDWAADFDDDSPRAFDVIRD
;
A
#
# COMPACT_ATOMS: atom_id res chain seq x y z
N MET A 1 -12.34 -15.23 0.82
CA MET A 1 -13.57 -14.84 1.59
C MET A 1 -13.39 -13.40 2.02
N ILE A 2 -14.39 -12.54 1.79
CA ILE A 2 -14.35 -11.11 2.09
C ILE A 2 -14.27 -10.83 3.61
N ASP A 3 -14.82 -11.74 4.42
CA ASP A 3 -14.91 -11.60 5.89
C ASP A 3 -13.57 -11.60 6.63
N ASP A 4 -12.45 -11.90 5.95
CA ASP A 4 -11.12 -11.94 6.56
C ASP A 4 -10.23 -10.75 6.16
N LEU A 5 -10.64 -9.96 5.15
CA LEU A 5 -9.83 -8.85 4.65
C LEU A 5 -9.68 -7.72 5.69
N GLU A 6 -10.77 -7.35 6.36
CA GLU A 6 -10.74 -6.34 7.42
C GLU A 6 -9.81 -6.78 8.55
N ALA A 7 -10.02 -7.99 9.08
CA ALA A 7 -9.27 -8.53 10.21
C ALA A 7 -7.77 -8.56 9.91
N ARG A 8 -7.39 -9.06 8.73
CA ARG A 8 -5.99 -9.12 8.28
C ARG A 8 -5.38 -7.74 8.08
N ALA A 9 -6.10 -6.82 7.44
CA ALA A 9 -5.59 -5.46 7.25
C ALA A 9 -5.38 -4.76 8.60
N LEU A 10 -6.30 -4.92 9.56
CA LEU A 10 -6.15 -4.36 10.90
C LEU A 10 -5.01 -5.02 11.68
N ALA A 11 -4.80 -6.33 11.52
CA ALA A 11 -3.67 -7.05 12.11
C ALA A 11 -2.32 -6.57 11.54
N ALA A 12 -2.23 -6.41 10.21
CA ALA A 12 -1.07 -5.87 9.52
C ALA A 12 -0.72 -4.45 10.00
N ILE A 13 -1.72 -3.56 10.11
CA ILE A 13 -1.54 -2.22 10.68
C ILE A 13 -0.99 -2.32 12.10
N ALA A 14 -1.63 -3.11 12.96
CA ALA A 14 -1.21 -3.24 14.36
C ALA A 14 0.22 -3.80 14.49
N HIS A 15 0.62 -4.71 13.61
CA HIS A 15 1.98 -5.24 13.56
C HIS A 15 2.99 -4.17 13.16
N HIS A 16 2.69 -3.41 12.11
CA HIS A 16 3.51 -2.28 11.67
C HIS A 16 3.67 -1.22 12.77
N GLU A 17 2.59 -0.85 13.45
CA GLU A 17 2.61 0.08 14.59
C GLU A 17 3.55 -0.38 15.70
N ARG A 18 3.49 -1.67 16.07
CA ARG A 18 4.39 -2.25 17.08
C ARG A 18 5.85 -2.23 16.62
N ARG A 19 6.09 -2.60 15.36
CA ARG A 19 7.44 -2.75 14.80
C ARG A 19 8.19 -1.42 14.70
N TYR A 20 7.49 -0.35 14.34
CA TYR A 20 8.08 0.98 14.11
C TYR A 20 7.76 2.00 15.20
N GLY A 21 6.92 1.67 16.19
CA GLY A 21 6.54 2.59 17.26
C GLY A 21 5.72 3.79 16.77
N VAL A 22 4.93 3.59 15.71
CA VAL A 22 4.09 4.62 15.09
C VAL A 22 2.62 4.32 15.34
N ALA A 23 1.76 5.33 15.20
CA ALA A 23 0.31 5.15 15.24
C ALA A 23 -0.28 5.44 13.86
N ALA A 24 -1.03 4.49 13.32
CA ALA A 24 -1.82 4.71 12.11
C ALA A 24 -3.02 5.62 12.41
N PRO A 25 -3.46 6.46 11.46
CA PRO A 25 -4.66 7.28 11.61
C PRO A 25 -5.94 6.44 11.71
N ASP A 26 -6.92 6.90 12.48
CA ASP A 26 -8.24 6.25 12.57
C ASP A 26 -8.93 6.16 11.21
N ARG A 27 -8.70 7.16 10.34
CA ARG A 27 -9.24 7.17 8.98
C ARG A 27 -8.77 5.96 8.16
N LEU A 28 -7.51 5.54 8.29
CA LEU A 28 -7.00 4.37 7.59
C LEU A 28 -7.71 3.09 8.04
N ARG A 29 -7.95 2.94 9.34
CA ARG A 29 -8.72 1.80 9.86
C ARG A 29 -10.16 1.82 9.37
N ALA A 30 -10.81 2.98 9.39
CA ALA A 30 -12.16 3.13 8.87
C ALA A 30 -12.26 2.69 7.40
N PHE A 31 -11.25 3.00 6.57
CA PHE A 31 -11.21 2.55 5.18
C PHE A 31 -11.27 1.02 5.06
N TYR A 32 -10.54 0.27 5.88
CA TYR A 32 -10.56 -1.20 5.86
C TYR A 32 -11.80 -1.83 6.52
N ARG A 33 -12.49 -1.10 7.42
CA ARG A 33 -13.74 -1.55 8.06
C ARG A 33 -15.00 -1.34 7.20
N ASP A 34 -14.97 -0.37 6.29
CA ASP A 34 -16.16 -0.02 5.51
C ASP A 34 -16.39 -1.03 4.38
N ASP A 35 -15.62 -0.91 3.29
CA ASP A 35 -15.60 -1.80 2.13
C ASP A 35 -14.46 -1.34 1.20
N PRO A 36 -13.21 -1.77 1.44
CA PRO A 36 -12.08 -1.41 0.59
C PRO A 36 -12.17 -2.08 -0.80
N LEU A 37 -12.90 -3.19 -0.93
CA LEU A 37 -13.03 -3.94 -2.19
C LEU A 37 -13.77 -3.17 -3.26
N ARG A 38 -14.67 -2.23 -2.89
CA ARG A 38 -15.29 -1.32 -3.88
C ARG A 38 -14.28 -0.52 -4.69
N TYR A 39 -13.05 -0.40 -4.20
CA TYR A 39 -11.95 0.32 -4.85
C TYR A 39 -10.92 -0.59 -5.53
N HIS A 40 -11.01 -1.90 -5.31
CA HIS A 40 -10.20 -2.86 -6.04
C HIS A 40 -10.52 -2.79 -7.54
N ARG A 41 -9.48 -2.85 -8.38
CA ARG A 41 -9.53 -2.73 -9.86
C ARG A 41 -10.08 -1.39 -10.38
N ARG A 42 -10.09 -0.34 -9.56
CA ARG A 42 -10.39 1.02 -10.01
C ARG A 42 -9.19 1.65 -10.71
N TRP A 43 -9.48 2.66 -11.52
CA TRP A 43 -8.50 3.39 -12.29
C TRP A 43 -8.15 4.70 -11.58
N ALA A 44 -6.86 4.89 -11.34
CA ALA A 44 -6.30 6.16 -10.90
C ALA A 44 -5.71 6.91 -12.09
N ARG A 45 -5.63 8.23 -11.94
CA ARG A 45 -4.88 9.10 -12.83
C ARG A 45 -3.68 9.64 -12.08
N GLN A 46 -2.51 9.56 -12.71
CA GLN A 46 -1.34 10.30 -12.27
C GLN A 46 -0.49 10.66 -13.48
N ALA A 47 -0.13 11.93 -13.60
CA ALA A 47 0.92 12.34 -14.52
C ALA A 47 2.28 12.02 -13.87
N LEU A 48 2.74 10.78 -14.00
CA LEU A 48 4.12 10.42 -13.69
C LEU A 48 4.97 10.60 -14.94
N PRO A 49 6.04 11.41 -14.89
CA PRO A 49 6.97 11.54 -16.01
C PRO A 49 7.66 10.22 -16.40
N LEU A 50 7.62 9.23 -15.51
CA LEU A 50 8.34 7.96 -15.60
C LEU A 50 7.64 6.91 -16.45
N TYR A 51 6.30 6.98 -16.53
CA TYR A 51 5.49 6.02 -17.26
C TYR A 51 4.72 6.80 -18.32
N GLY A 52 4.83 6.41 -19.59
CA GLY A 52 4.13 7.07 -20.70
C GLY A 52 2.59 7.07 -20.58
N ASN A 53 2.06 6.31 -19.62
CA ASN A 53 0.63 6.18 -19.34
C ASN A 53 0.26 7.05 -18.12
N GLU A 54 -0.73 7.93 -18.30
CA GLU A 54 -1.27 8.74 -17.19
C GLU A 54 -2.29 7.97 -16.33
N HIS A 55 -2.69 6.77 -16.76
CA HIS A 55 -3.76 6.00 -16.16
C HIS A 55 -3.35 4.55 -15.90
N PHE A 56 -3.64 4.08 -14.69
CA PHE A 56 -3.34 2.72 -14.27
C PHE A 56 -4.42 2.19 -13.34
N GLN A 57 -4.59 0.88 -13.40
CA GLN A 57 -5.51 0.16 -12.53
C GLN A 57 -4.84 -0.17 -11.19
N LEU A 58 -5.61 -0.07 -10.12
CA LEU A 58 -5.18 -0.37 -8.76
C LEU A 58 -5.65 -1.75 -8.32
N ALA A 59 -4.77 -2.54 -7.74
CA ALA A 59 -5.09 -3.70 -6.92
C ALA A 59 -4.91 -3.33 -5.43
N LEU A 60 -5.76 -3.91 -4.58
CA LEU A 60 -5.68 -3.72 -3.14
C LEU A 60 -4.50 -4.54 -2.60
N THR A 61 -3.75 -4.01 -1.64
CA THR A 61 -2.60 -4.67 -1.02
C THR A 61 -2.63 -4.50 0.51
N PRO A 62 -1.95 -5.35 1.30
CA PRO A 62 -1.87 -5.23 2.73
C PRO A 62 -1.23 -3.92 3.13
N PRO A 63 -1.74 -3.29 4.20
CA PRO A 63 -1.15 -2.11 4.79
C PRO A 63 0.07 -2.44 5.64
N THR A 64 1.11 -2.98 5.02
CA THR A 64 2.40 -3.28 5.66
C THR A 64 3.51 -3.42 4.61
N TRP A 65 4.72 -3.01 4.99
CA TRP A 65 5.93 -3.33 4.23
C TRP A 65 6.55 -4.66 4.67
N LEU A 66 6.18 -5.18 5.85
CA LEU A 66 6.95 -6.20 6.56
C LEU A 66 6.96 -7.59 5.92
N ASP A 67 6.13 -7.81 4.92
CA ASP A 67 6.08 -9.05 4.14
C ASP A 67 6.75 -8.87 2.77
N LYS A 68 7.38 -7.71 2.56
CA LYS A 68 8.29 -7.45 1.45
C LYS A 68 9.70 -7.68 1.98
N ASP A 69 10.36 -8.74 1.48
CA ASP A 69 11.79 -8.95 1.67
C ASP A 69 12.58 -7.93 0.82
N ASP A 70 12.38 -6.65 1.14
CA ASP A 70 13.01 -5.51 0.50
C ASP A 70 13.88 -4.81 1.55
N ASP A 71 15.19 -5.04 1.42
CA ASP A 71 16.21 -4.45 2.29
C ASP A 71 16.26 -2.92 2.19
N ALA A 72 15.79 -2.31 1.08
CA ALA A 72 15.73 -0.87 0.93
C ALA A 72 14.64 -0.23 1.81
N ILE A 73 13.59 -0.97 2.13
CA ILE A 73 12.45 -0.51 2.95
C ILE A 73 12.56 -1.03 4.40
N ASN A 74 12.92 -2.30 4.58
CA ASN A 74 12.88 -3.00 5.87
C ASN A 74 14.26 -3.37 6.44
N GLY A 75 15.31 -3.26 5.63
CA GLY A 75 16.66 -3.72 5.98
C GLY A 75 17.39 -2.78 6.95
N PRO A 76 18.42 -3.28 7.66
CA PRO A 76 19.26 -2.48 8.57
C PRO A 76 20.07 -1.39 7.86
N GLY A 77 20.08 -1.39 6.51
CA GLY A 77 20.63 -0.33 5.66
C GLY A 77 19.59 0.36 4.78
N GLY A 78 18.29 0.22 5.10
CA GLY A 78 17.19 0.75 4.29
C GLY A 78 17.41 2.21 3.93
N GLU A 79 17.39 2.50 2.63
CA GLU A 79 17.73 3.83 2.09
C GLU A 79 16.64 4.86 2.41
N TRP A 80 15.42 4.39 2.71
CA TRP A 80 14.27 5.24 2.99
C TRP A 80 13.94 5.33 4.49
N ALA A 81 14.56 6.30 5.17
CA ALA A 81 14.41 6.52 6.62
C ALA A 81 12.95 6.73 7.09
N ASP A 82 12.07 7.20 6.21
CA ASP A 82 10.67 7.52 6.51
C ASP A 82 9.70 6.36 6.17
N ALA A 83 10.21 5.19 5.76
CA ALA A 83 9.40 4.03 5.36
C ALA A 83 8.36 3.62 6.43
N GLY A 84 8.77 3.60 7.70
CA GLY A 84 7.90 3.25 8.83
C GLY A 84 6.70 4.20 9.01
N TYR A 85 6.73 5.40 8.44
CA TYR A 85 5.61 6.36 8.47
C TYR A 85 4.65 6.25 7.30
N HIS A 86 4.86 5.28 6.41
CA HIS A 86 4.04 5.10 5.23
C HIS A 86 3.54 3.67 5.16
N LEU A 87 2.29 3.47 4.74
CA LEU A 87 1.72 2.14 4.51
C LEU A 87 1.17 2.03 3.10
N PRO A 88 1.47 0.96 2.34
CA PRO A 88 0.85 0.74 1.04
C PRO A 88 -0.62 0.39 1.21
N ILE A 89 -1.47 0.86 0.32
CA ILE A 89 -2.91 0.55 0.30
C ILE A 89 -3.37 0.04 -1.05
N PHE A 90 -2.66 0.42 -2.12
CA PHE A 90 -2.85 -0.15 -3.45
C PHE A 90 -1.50 -0.34 -4.15
N ILE A 91 -1.49 -1.20 -5.18
CA ILE A 91 -0.40 -1.38 -6.13
C ILE A 91 -0.96 -1.36 -7.56
N SER A 92 -0.18 -0.94 -8.54
CA SER A 92 -0.51 -1.07 -9.96
C SER A 92 0.33 -2.14 -10.66
N ALA A 93 -0.01 -2.45 -11.92
CA ALA A 93 0.71 -3.41 -12.74
C ALA A 93 2.17 -3.01 -13.04
N GLN A 94 2.51 -1.74 -12.83
CA GLN A 94 3.83 -1.18 -13.08
C GLN A 94 4.66 -1.07 -11.78
N SER A 95 4.29 -1.83 -10.73
CA SER A 95 4.93 -1.78 -9.41
C SER A 95 4.89 -0.40 -8.73
N LEU A 96 3.99 0.48 -9.18
CA LEU A 96 3.71 1.74 -8.52
C LEU A 96 2.76 1.51 -7.35
N TRP A 97 3.19 1.90 -6.17
CA TRP A 97 2.47 1.79 -4.90
C TRP A 97 1.76 3.09 -4.57
N VAL A 98 0.54 2.95 -4.07
CA VAL A 98 -0.20 4.03 -3.43
C VAL A 98 -0.06 3.82 -1.93
N VAL A 99 0.51 4.82 -1.25
CA VAL A 99 0.79 4.72 0.17
C VAL A 99 0.08 5.83 0.94
N VAL A 100 -0.14 5.61 2.23
CA VAL A 100 -0.70 6.60 3.16
C VAL A 100 0.34 7.05 4.18
N ASP A 101 0.43 8.36 4.41
CA ASP A 101 1.28 8.97 5.44
C ASP A 101 0.58 8.90 6.81
N LEU A 102 1.16 8.12 7.72
CA LEU A 102 0.65 7.89 9.06
C LEU A 102 0.78 9.10 9.98
N ARG A 103 1.60 10.09 9.62
CA ARG A 103 1.84 11.31 10.42
C ARG A 103 0.69 12.30 10.31
N THR A 104 -0.26 12.07 9.39
CA THR A 104 -1.38 12.97 9.11
C THR A 104 -2.71 12.33 9.47
N PRO A 105 -3.62 13.04 10.20
CA PRO A 105 -4.90 12.47 10.60
C PRO A 105 -5.81 12.18 9.40
N GLU A 106 -5.63 12.90 8.28
CA GLU A 106 -6.39 12.67 7.03
C GLU A 106 -5.86 11.50 6.20
N ALA A 107 -4.83 10.78 6.67
CA ALA A 107 -4.15 9.70 5.96
C ALA A 107 -3.78 10.12 4.52
N ARG A 108 -2.98 11.18 4.38
CA ARG A 108 -2.62 11.74 3.08
C ARG A 108 -1.96 10.69 2.19
N VAL A 109 -2.29 10.73 0.90
CA VAL A 109 -1.82 9.75 -0.07
C VAL A 109 -0.54 10.22 -0.74
N GLY A 110 0.35 9.29 -1.03
CA GLY A 110 1.54 9.48 -1.85
C GLY A 110 1.79 8.28 -2.75
N TRP A 111 2.78 8.43 -3.61
CA TRP A 111 3.20 7.41 -4.56
C TRP A 111 4.60 6.93 -4.23
N TYR A 112 4.82 5.63 -4.31
CA TYR A 112 6.13 5.03 -4.13
C TYR A 112 6.41 4.05 -5.27
N GLU A 113 7.63 4.06 -5.76
CA GLU A 113 8.11 3.16 -6.79
C GLU A 113 9.60 2.99 -6.57
N GLU A 114 10.02 1.74 -6.44
CA GLU A 114 11.31 1.36 -5.88
C GLU A 114 12.49 1.84 -6.75
N GLU A 115 12.38 1.70 -8.07
CA GLU A 115 13.47 2.02 -8.99
C GLU A 115 13.65 3.53 -9.20
N SER A 116 12.55 4.28 -9.14
CA SER A 116 12.51 5.69 -9.50
C SER A 116 12.48 6.63 -8.31
N PHE A 117 12.01 6.19 -7.14
CA PHE A 117 11.86 7.02 -5.95
C PHE A 117 12.65 6.49 -4.75
N ARG A 118 13.96 6.32 -4.94
CA ARG A 118 14.91 5.91 -3.89
C ARG A 118 14.88 6.79 -2.63
N ASP A 119 14.53 8.05 -2.80
CA ASP A 119 14.41 9.02 -1.69
C ASP A 119 13.04 8.95 -0.96
N GLY A 120 12.14 8.06 -1.39
CA GLY A 120 10.87 7.78 -0.72
C GLY A 120 9.63 8.21 -1.50
N VAL A 121 8.64 8.75 -0.79
CA VAL A 121 7.28 8.94 -1.33
C VAL A 121 7.11 10.28 -2.02
N VAL A 122 6.56 10.25 -3.24
CA VAL A 122 6.08 11.45 -3.93
C VAL A 122 4.70 11.81 -3.40
N ALA A 123 4.64 12.86 -2.58
CA ALA A 123 3.39 13.32 -1.97
C ALA A 123 2.40 13.88 -3.02
N THR A 124 1.13 13.50 -2.92
CA THR A 124 0.06 14.02 -3.79
C THR A 124 -0.57 15.32 -3.29
N GLY A 125 -0.48 15.55 -1.98
CA GLY A 125 -1.25 16.58 -1.28
C GLY A 125 -2.74 16.23 -1.06
N LEU A 126 -3.21 15.09 -1.56
CA LEU A 126 -4.59 14.61 -1.38
C LEU A 126 -4.73 13.87 -0.04
N SER A 127 -5.90 14.01 0.59
CA SER A 127 -6.33 13.08 1.64
C SER A 127 -6.73 11.74 1.04
N LEU A 128 -6.83 10.69 1.87
CA LEU A 128 -7.36 9.40 1.44
C LEU A 128 -8.75 9.54 0.81
N ASP A 129 -9.64 10.33 1.41
CA ASP A 129 -11.00 10.54 0.89
C ASP A 129 -11.02 11.23 -0.47
N ALA A 130 -10.21 12.27 -0.64
CA ALA A 130 -10.12 13.00 -1.89
C ALA A 130 -9.55 12.11 -3.01
N PHE A 131 -8.55 11.28 -2.68
CA PHE A 131 -8.00 10.30 -3.60
C PHE A 131 -9.06 9.27 -4.02
N LEU A 132 -9.72 8.62 -3.06
CA LEU A 132 -10.72 7.60 -3.33
C LEU A 132 -11.92 8.12 -4.14
N ALA A 133 -12.32 9.38 -3.93
CA ALA A 133 -13.39 10.03 -4.69
C ALA A 133 -13.02 10.29 -6.16
N GLY A 134 -11.72 10.36 -6.48
CA GLY A 134 -11.22 10.57 -7.83
C GLY A 134 -11.06 9.31 -8.68
N LEU A 135 -11.28 8.12 -8.10
CA LEU A 135 -11.08 6.84 -8.79
C LEU A 135 -12.20 6.53 -9.79
N ALA A 136 -11.84 6.04 -10.97
CA ALA A 136 -12.75 5.70 -12.06
C ALA A 136 -13.05 4.20 -12.15
N THR A 137 -14.20 3.85 -12.72
CA THR A 137 -14.64 2.46 -12.98
C THR A 137 -13.96 1.84 -14.19
N GLN A 138 -13.54 2.67 -15.14
CA GLN A 138 -13.00 2.29 -16.44
C GLN A 138 -11.83 3.23 -16.78
N PRO A 139 -10.88 2.79 -17.61
CA PRO A 139 -9.88 3.71 -18.11
C PRO A 139 -10.57 4.80 -18.95
N PRO A 140 -10.01 6.02 -19.02
CA PRO A 140 -10.53 7.04 -19.90
C PRO A 140 -10.52 6.57 -21.35
N ALA A 141 -11.56 6.90 -22.10
CA ALA A 141 -11.68 6.50 -23.49
C ALA A 141 -10.60 7.19 -24.35
N GLY A 142 -9.80 6.38 -25.06
CA GLY A 142 -8.81 6.86 -26.02
C GLY A 142 -7.46 7.25 -25.42
N GLU A 143 -7.17 6.86 -24.17
CA GLU A 143 -5.88 7.08 -23.53
C GLU A 143 -5.11 5.77 -23.32
N GLU A 144 -3.77 5.85 -23.27
CA GLU A 144 -2.93 4.71 -22.94
C GLU A 144 -3.10 4.38 -21.44
N ALA A 145 -3.47 3.14 -21.16
CA ALA A 145 -3.86 2.70 -19.82
C ALA A 145 -3.26 1.33 -19.50
N SER A 146 -2.66 1.21 -18.31
CA SER A 146 -2.09 -0.05 -17.83
C SER A 146 -3.07 -0.79 -16.93
N ALA A 147 -3.67 -1.87 -17.45
CA ALA A 147 -4.53 -2.76 -16.67
C ALA A 147 -3.70 -3.78 -15.88
N MET A 148 -4.23 -4.26 -14.76
CA MET A 148 -3.74 -5.48 -14.12
C MET A 148 -4.08 -6.68 -15.03
N GLY A 149 -3.20 -7.67 -15.10
CA GLY A 149 -3.51 -8.93 -15.79
C GLY A 149 -4.73 -9.60 -15.16
N ASP A 150 -5.53 -10.29 -15.97
CA ASP A 150 -6.71 -11.05 -15.54
C ASP A 150 -6.35 -12.43 -14.96
N ASP A 151 -5.11 -12.63 -14.47
CA ASP A 151 -4.70 -13.92 -13.92
C ASP A 151 -5.69 -14.30 -12.80
N GLU A 152 -6.38 -15.43 -13.01
CA GLU A 152 -7.51 -15.90 -12.19
C GLU A 152 -7.08 -16.34 -10.77
N ASP A 153 -5.78 -16.29 -10.50
CA ASP A 153 -5.10 -16.56 -9.23
C ASP A 153 -4.65 -15.25 -8.56
N ASP A 154 -5.47 -14.20 -8.58
CA ASP A 154 -5.19 -12.93 -7.90
C ASP A 154 -5.20 -13.19 -6.37
N ASP A 155 -3.98 -13.48 -5.88
CA ASP A 155 -3.50 -13.77 -4.52
C ASP A 155 -3.91 -12.68 -3.51
N THR A 156 -5.21 -12.49 -3.36
CA THR A 156 -5.83 -11.89 -2.17
C THR A 156 -5.81 -12.87 -0.99
N ASP A 157 -5.12 -14.01 -1.12
CA ASP A 157 -4.87 -14.97 -0.07
C ASP A 157 -3.75 -14.49 0.87
N TRP A 158 -4.01 -13.37 1.54
CA TRP A 158 -3.16 -12.75 2.56
C TRP A 158 -3.01 -13.60 3.86
N ALA A 159 -3.27 -14.91 3.80
CA ALA A 159 -3.64 -15.73 4.96
C ALA A 159 -2.48 -16.29 5.75
N ALA A 160 -1.33 -16.51 5.11
CA ALA A 160 -0.33 -17.41 5.66
C ALA A 160 0.59 -16.75 6.71
N ASP A 161 0.73 -15.42 6.72
CA ASP A 161 1.90 -14.77 7.34
C ASP A 161 1.63 -13.93 8.60
N PHE A 162 0.37 -13.70 8.97
CA PHE A 162 0.03 -12.82 10.12
C PHE A 162 -0.29 -13.56 11.43
N ASP A 163 -0.50 -14.87 11.38
CA ASP A 163 -0.71 -15.73 12.57
C ASP A 163 0.60 -16.35 13.10
N ASP A 164 1.72 -16.13 12.41
CA ASP A 164 3.01 -16.67 12.85
C ASP A 164 3.66 -15.76 13.90
N ASP A 165 3.32 -16.04 15.16
CA ASP A 165 4.01 -15.55 16.38
C ASP A 165 5.39 -16.22 16.56
N SER A 166 5.90 -16.94 15.54
CA SER A 166 7.26 -17.46 15.57
C SER A 166 8.26 -16.31 15.61
N PRO A 167 9.33 -16.45 16.40
CA PRO A 167 10.41 -15.49 16.40
C PRO A 167 10.95 -15.39 14.98
N ARG A 168 10.79 -14.21 14.35
CA ARG A 168 11.40 -13.96 13.05
C ARG A 168 12.91 -14.02 13.24
N ALA A 169 13.68 -14.27 12.18
CA ALA A 169 15.15 -14.44 12.25
C ALA A 169 15.91 -13.28 12.95
N PHE A 170 15.24 -12.15 13.20
CA PHE A 170 15.75 -10.96 13.86
C PHE A 170 15.38 -10.83 15.36
N ASP A 171 14.54 -11.72 15.91
CA ASP A 171 14.31 -11.83 17.37
C ASP A 171 15.49 -12.50 18.10
N VAL A 172 16.47 -13.02 17.34
CA VAL A 172 17.72 -13.60 17.84
C VAL A 172 18.84 -12.54 17.85
N ILE A 173 18.58 -11.37 18.41
CA ILE A 173 19.66 -10.54 18.96
C ILE A 173 19.23 -10.05 20.35
N ARG A 174 19.52 -10.89 21.35
CA ARG A 174 19.59 -10.47 22.75
C ARG A 174 20.99 -10.81 23.28
N ASP A 175 21.69 -9.72 23.62
CA ASP A 175 22.92 -9.55 24.42
C ASP A 175 24.14 -10.46 24.16
#